data_AF-A0A6P2J542-F1
#
_entry.id   AF-A0A6P2J542-F1
#
_cell.length_a   1.000
_cell.length_b   1.000
_cell.length_c   1.000
_cell.angle_alpha   90.00
_cell.angle_beta   90.00
_cell.angle_gamma   90.00
#
_symmetry.space_group_name_H-M   'P 1'
#
loop_
_entity.id
_entity.type
_entity.pdbx_description
1 polymer ?
#
loop_
_entity_poly.entity_id
_entity_poly.type
_entity_poly.pdbx_seq_one_letter_code
_entity_poly.pdbx_strand_id
1 'polypeptide(L)'
;MTISVTAASGLSLAQMVQEAALDGRQQADAAAGQPQDTPITIRALDLDAMQAARMKQMSILGNLSTTLRDVTSQLATSMHEIIAKRPDLADAQFDFMTDNGRIKVVSKTMTESDRAWVESTLNANAGLVLATREFHQQAVDFAEQGAAAVGETFTDDDRKVASQRADADFLFMKEINASVARNRKFEEVGGHFTAQDGTPLKFDQSAGSARGTLALLDTDRQLSSGAAIFVDDSGQKTYGRRAGLIDVGFGAAFENILNGRNSIGFHEIA
;
A
#
# COMPACT_ATOMS: atom_id res chain seq x y z
N MET A 1 14.40 -58.98 -40.12
CA MET A 1 12.99 -59.03 -40.57
C MET A 1 12.36 -57.71 -40.16
N THR A 2 12.19 -56.83 -41.13
CA THR A 2 11.38 -55.60 -41.10
C THR A 2 9.92 -55.95 -40.88
N ILE A 3 9.17 -55.16 -40.09
CA ILE A 3 7.94 -54.50 -40.56
C ILE A 3 7.68 -53.24 -39.70
N SER A 4 7.54 -52.10 -40.37
CA SER A 4 6.95 -50.86 -39.87
C SER A 4 5.51 -50.76 -40.40
N VAL A 5 4.56 -50.20 -39.64
CA VAL A 5 3.40 -49.51 -40.22
C VAL A 5 3.05 -48.26 -39.41
N THR A 6 2.93 -47.18 -40.18
CA THR A 6 2.72 -45.77 -39.88
C THR A 6 1.26 -45.43 -39.54
N ALA A 7 1.05 -44.45 -38.67
CA ALA A 7 -0.12 -43.58 -38.71
C ALA A 7 0.35 -42.12 -38.57
N ALA A 8 0.06 -41.33 -39.60
CA ALA A 8 0.38 -39.92 -39.72
C ALA A 8 -0.75 -39.05 -39.15
N SER A 9 -0.39 -37.93 -38.51
CA SER A 9 -0.90 -36.56 -38.75
C SER A 9 -1.02 -35.77 -37.44
N GLY A 10 -0.19 -34.73 -37.31
CA GLY A 10 -0.27 -33.73 -36.24
C GLY A 10 1.10 -33.21 -35.78
N LEU A 11 1.94 -32.72 -36.70
CA LEU A 11 3.20 -32.05 -36.34
C LEU A 11 2.90 -30.78 -35.55
N SER A 12 3.42 -30.68 -34.33
CA SER A 12 3.35 -29.44 -33.54
C SER A 12 4.29 -28.39 -34.14
N LEU A 13 3.92 -27.12 -34.03
CA LEU A 13 4.71 -25.97 -34.49
C LEU A 13 6.18 -26.00 -33.98
N ALA A 14 6.41 -26.63 -32.83
CA ALA A 14 7.73 -26.83 -32.24
C ALA A 14 8.64 -27.76 -33.07
N GLN A 15 8.11 -28.76 -33.76
CA GLN A 15 8.90 -29.66 -34.61
C GLN A 15 9.25 -29.03 -35.97
N MET A 16 8.36 -28.19 -36.53
CA MET A 16 8.64 -27.46 -37.77
C MET A 16 9.79 -26.43 -37.61
N VAL A 17 9.87 -25.77 -36.46
CA VAL A 17 10.97 -24.82 -36.16
C VAL A 17 12.30 -25.56 -35.97
N GLN A 18 12.25 -26.80 -35.47
CA GLN A 18 13.43 -27.60 -35.21
C GLN A 18 14.02 -28.22 -36.48
N GLU A 19 13.19 -28.59 -37.46
CA GLU A 19 13.65 -29.03 -38.80
C GLU A 19 14.21 -27.89 -39.64
N ALA A 20 13.59 -26.69 -39.61
CA ALA A 20 14.11 -25.52 -40.32
C ALA A 20 15.49 -25.07 -39.80
N ALA A 21 15.81 -25.34 -38.53
CA ALA A 21 17.10 -25.04 -37.93
C ALA A 21 18.20 -26.07 -38.23
N LEU A 22 17.85 -27.26 -38.74
CA LEU A 22 18.79 -28.34 -39.04
C LEU A 22 19.26 -28.35 -40.50
N ASP A 23 18.49 -27.79 -41.43
CA ASP A 23 18.82 -27.76 -42.87
C ASP A 23 19.86 -26.66 -43.22
N GLY A 24 20.15 -25.75 -42.29
CA GLY A 24 21.14 -24.66 -42.48
C GLY A 24 22.59 -25.02 -42.14
N ARG A 25 22.90 -26.25 -41.72
CA ARG A 25 24.23 -26.63 -41.16
C ARG A 25 25.08 -27.55 -42.03
N GLN A 26 25.01 -27.44 -43.35
CA GLN A 26 26.00 -28.05 -44.25
C GLN A 26 26.65 -27.02 -45.18
N GLN A 27 27.48 -26.13 -44.62
CA GLN A 27 28.65 -25.62 -45.34
C GLN A 27 29.72 -25.09 -44.38
N ALA A 28 30.93 -25.63 -44.51
CA ALA A 28 32.12 -25.37 -43.70
C ALA A 28 32.73 -24.00 -44.01
N ASP A 29 33.31 -23.31 -43.01
CA ASP A 29 34.76 -23.26 -42.82
C ASP A 29 35.19 -22.43 -41.58
N ALA A 30 36.39 -22.75 -41.10
CA ALA A 30 36.99 -22.35 -39.84
C ALA A 30 37.26 -20.84 -39.65
N ALA A 31 36.93 -20.31 -38.47
CA ALA A 31 37.55 -19.11 -37.89
C ALA A 31 37.43 -19.09 -36.35
N ALA A 32 38.43 -18.51 -35.70
CA ALA A 32 38.75 -18.58 -34.27
C ALA A 32 37.62 -18.19 -33.29
N GLY A 33 37.61 -18.87 -32.15
CA GLY A 33 36.57 -18.78 -31.10
C GLY A 33 36.30 -17.37 -30.58
N GLN A 34 35.03 -16.98 -30.63
CA GLN A 34 34.44 -15.92 -29.82
C GLN A 34 33.94 -16.50 -28.49
N PRO A 35 33.91 -15.71 -27.40
CA PRO A 35 33.49 -16.18 -26.08
C PRO A 35 32.09 -16.75 -26.14
N GLN A 36 31.89 -17.92 -25.53
CA GLN A 36 30.58 -18.59 -25.44
C GLN A 36 29.53 -17.59 -24.96
N ASP A 37 28.54 -17.29 -25.82
CA ASP A 37 27.34 -16.57 -25.43
C ASP A 37 26.76 -17.23 -24.17
N THR A 38 26.45 -16.41 -23.17
CA THR A 38 25.88 -16.88 -21.91
C THR A 38 24.60 -17.65 -22.24
N PRO A 39 24.39 -18.88 -21.76
CA PRO A 39 23.22 -19.67 -22.13
C PRO A 39 21.93 -18.89 -21.83
N ILE A 40 21.09 -18.68 -22.85
CA ILE A 40 19.76 -18.09 -22.67
C ILE A 40 19.01 -19.00 -21.70
N THR A 41 18.74 -18.49 -20.51
CA THR A 41 17.99 -19.22 -19.48
C THR A 41 16.51 -18.95 -19.68
N ILE A 42 15.79 -19.90 -20.27
CA ILE A 42 14.32 -19.83 -20.37
C ILE A 42 13.75 -20.30 -19.03
N ARG A 43 13.15 -19.37 -18.28
CA ARG A 43 12.39 -19.69 -17.07
C ARG A 43 10.91 -19.80 -17.41
N ALA A 44 10.32 -20.95 -17.13
CA ALA A 44 8.87 -21.09 -17.18
C ALA A 44 8.22 -20.19 -16.11
N LEU A 45 7.29 -19.35 -16.53
CA LEU A 45 6.47 -18.57 -15.62
C LEU A 45 5.31 -19.44 -15.12
N ASP A 46 5.12 -19.45 -13.81
CA ASP A 46 3.95 -20.07 -13.18
C ASP A 46 2.81 -19.04 -13.14
N LEU A 47 1.94 -19.10 -14.15
CA LEU A 47 0.84 -18.15 -14.31
C LEU A 47 -0.19 -18.25 -13.17
N ASP A 48 -0.38 -19.45 -12.60
CA ASP A 48 -1.31 -19.66 -11.48
C ASP A 48 -0.74 -19.04 -10.20
N ALA A 49 0.55 -19.23 -9.93
CA ALA A 49 1.23 -18.58 -8.80
C ALA A 49 1.22 -17.04 -8.93
N MET A 50 1.45 -16.52 -10.14
CA MET A 50 1.38 -15.08 -10.41
C MET A 50 -0.03 -14.52 -10.18
N GLN A 51 -1.07 -15.24 -10.60
CA GLN A 51 -2.46 -14.84 -10.36
C GLN A 51 -2.82 -14.90 -8.86
N ALA A 52 -2.38 -15.94 -8.15
CA ALA A 52 -2.54 -16.05 -6.70
C ALA A 52 -1.86 -14.90 -5.95
N ALA A 53 -0.65 -14.51 -6.37
CA ALA A 53 0.07 -13.37 -5.81
C ALA A 53 -0.70 -12.05 -6.00
N ARG A 54 -1.28 -11.80 -7.19
CA ARG A 54 -2.15 -10.62 -7.43
C ARG A 54 -3.37 -10.60 -6.53
N MET A 55 -4.04 -11.74 -6.35
CA MET A 55 -5.19 -11.82 -5.44
C MET A 55 -4.78 -11.55 -3.99
N LYS A 56 -3.63 -12.09 -3.56
CA LYS A 56 -3.09 -11.84 -2.22
C LYS A 56 -2.72 -10.37 -2.03
N GLN A 57 -2.17 -9.73 -3.05
CA GLN A 57 -1.86 -8.29 -3.05
C GLN A 57 -3.12 -7.44 -2.85
N MET A 58 -4.22 -7.77 -3.54
CA MET A 58 -5.52 -7.10 -3.33
C MET A 58 -6.07 -7.33 -1.91
N SER A 59 -5.90 -8.54 -1.36
CA SER A 59 -6.28 -8.82 0.03
C SER A 59 -5.45 -8.01 1.02
N ILE A 60 -4.15 -7.85 0.78
CA ILE A 60 -3.25 -7.05 1.64
C ILE A 60 -3.68 -5.58 1.62
N LEU A 61 -4.09 -5.03 0.47
CA LEU A 61 -4.63 -3.65 0.41
C LEU A 61 -5.87 -3.45 1.28
N GLY A 62 -6.79 -4.41 1.27
CA GLY A 62 -7.94 -4.40 2.17
C GLY A 62 -7.52 -4.43 3.63
N ASN A 63 -6.55 -5.28 3.97
CA ASN A 63 -6.01 -5.38 5.33
C ASN A 63 -5.23 -4.13 5.76
N LEU A 64 -4.57 -3.42 4.84
CA LEU A 64 -3.86 -2.18 5.10
C LEU A 64 -4.82 -1.06 5.48
N SER A 65 -5.99 -1.01 4.84
CA SER A 65 -7.06 -0.10 5.26
C SER A 65 -7.59 -0.43 6.66
N THR A 66 -7.68 -1.72 7.02
CA THR A 66 -8.07 -2.15 8.36
C THR A 66 -7.01 -1.77 9.40
N THR A 67 -5.74 -2.05 9.14
CA THR A 67 -4.65 -1.71 10.07
C THR A 67 -4.45 -0.20 10.20
N LEU A 68 -4.70 0.60 9.15
CA LEU A 68 -4.72 2.06 9.28
C LEU A 68 -5.83 2.52 10.24
N ARG A 69 -7.01 1.89 10.21
CA ARG A 69 -8.08 2.17 11.17
C ARG A 69 -7.71 1.76 12.59
N ASP A 70 -6.97 0.66 12.75
CA ASP A 70 -6.45 0.27 14.06
C ASP A 70 -5.44 1.31 14.56
N VAL A 71 -4.55 1.80 13.70
CA VAL A 71 -3.63 2.90 14.01
C VAL A 71 -4.42 4.13 14.46
N THR A 72 -5.43 4.57 13.71
CA THR A 72 -6.20 5.78 14.09
C THR A 72 -7.00 5.60 15.37
N SER A 73 -7.57 4.41 15.59
CA SER A 73 -8.28 4.09 16.84
C SER A 73 -7.36 4.18 18.06
N GLN A 74 -6.12 3.68 17.95
CA GLN A 74 -5.14 3.76 19.03
C GLN A 74 -4.55 5.17 19.18
N LEU A 75 -4.43 5.90 18.06
CA LEU A 75 -3.88 7.25 18.03
C LEU A 75 -4.72 8.22 18.87
N ALA A 76 -6.04 8.09 18.86
CA ALA A 76 -6.95 8.93 19.63
C ALA A 76 -6.58 8.98 21.13
N THR A 77 -6.25 7.84 21.73
CA THR A 77 -5.82 7.76 23.14
C THR A 77 -4.56 8.61 23.39
N SER A 78 -3.56 8.48 22.53
CA SER A 78 -2.32 9.25 22.66
C SER A 78 -2.54 10.75 22.43
N MET A 79 -3.43 11.14 21.51
CA MET A 79 -3.77 12.55 21.30
C MET A 79 -4.48 13.16 22.51
N HIS A 80 -5.39 12.42 23.15
CA HIS A 80 -6.02 12.86 24.40
C HIS A 80 -4.97 13.07 25.50
N GLU A 81 -3.99 12.18 25.61
CA GLU A 81 -2.91 12.28 26.58
C GLU A 81 -2.01 13.51 26.32
N ILE A 82 -1.67 13.80 25.06
CA ILE A 82 -0.92 15.01 24.69
C ILE A 82 -1.67 16.25 25.15
N ILE A 83 -2.96 16.37 24.83
CA ILE A 83 -3.78 17.53 25.23
C ILE A 83 -3.86 17.65 26.76
N ALA A 84 -4.02 16.54 27.47
CA ALA A 84 -4.18 16.55 28.92
C ALA A 84 -2.88 16.91 29.66
N LYS A 85 -1.73 16.39 29.22
CA LYS A 85 -0.44 16.54 29.93
C LYS A 85 0.41 17.70 29.42
N ARG A 86 0.29 18.05 28.14
CA ARG A 86 1.04 19.12 27.48
C ARG A 86 0.09 19.93 26.58
N PRO A 87 -0.86 20.68 27.16
CA PRO A 87 -1.82 21.48 26.40
C PRO A 87 -1.14 22.53 25.50
N ASP A 88 0.09 22.92 25.82
CA ASP A 88 0.95 23.77 24.99
C ASP A 88 1.35 23.12 23.65
N LEU A 89 1.38 21.78 23.60
CA LEU A 89 1.64 21.00 22.38
C LEU A 89 0.37 20.59 21.62
N ALA A 90 -0.81 20.95 22.12
CA ALA A 90 -2.09 20.50 21.57
C ALA A 90 -2.30 20.88 20.09
N ASP A 91 -1.75 22.03 19.69
CA ASP A 91 -1.81 22.57 18.32
C ASP A 91 -0.46 22.48 17.58
N ALA A 92 0.58 21.94 18.24
CA ALA A 92 1.88 21.76 17.62
C ALA A 92 1.80 20.77 16.45
N GLN A 93 2.48 21.12 15.36
CA GLN A 93 2.44 20.33 14.13
C GLN A 93 3.50 19.22 14.16
N PHE A 94 3.07 17.98 13.95
CA PHE A 94 3.94 16.82 13.83
C PHE A 94 3.32 15.76 12.94
N ASP A 95 4.14 14.79 12.56
CA ASP A 95 3.75 13.54 11.95
C ASP A 95 4.53 12.42 12.64
N PHE A 96 4.20 11.17 12.35
CA PHE A 96 4.94 10.03 12.86
C PHE A 96 5.01 8.91 11.84
N MET A 97 6.04 8.08 11.98
CA MET A 97 6.31 6.93 11.14
C MET A 97 6.81 5.76 12.00
N THR A 98 6.89 4.57 11.40
CA THR A 98 7.67 3.50 12.01
C THR A 98 9.16 3.71 11.74
N ASP A 99 9.99 3.40 12.73
CA ASP A 99 11.44 3.33 12.60
C ASP A 99 11.89 2.10 13.37
N ASN A 100 12.24 1.02 12.66
CA ASN A 100 12.72 -0.23 13.24
C ASN A 100 11.80 -0.79 14.35
N GLY A 101 10.49 -0.80 14.10
CA GLY A 101 9.50 -1.35 15.02
C GLY A 101 9.13 -0.46 16.21
N ARG A 102 9.60 0.80 16.21
CA ARG A 102 9.15 1.85 17.13
C ARG A 102 8.50 2.99 16.39
N ILE A 103 7.83 3.87 17.11
CA ILE A 103 7.29 5.10 16.54
C ILE A 103 8.36 6.18 16.61
N LYS A 104 8.52 6.91 15.52
CA LYS A 104 9.38 8.09 15.43
C LYS A 104 8.56 9.30 15.05
N VAL A 105 8.74 10.39 15.80
CA VAL A 105 8.04 11.65 15.54
C VAL A 105 8.88 12.52 14.62
N VAL A 106 8.24 13.10 13.61
CA VAL A 106 8.84 14.04 12.68
C VAL A 106 8.12 15.38 12.80
N SER A 107 8.86 16.44 13.09
CA SER A 107 8.33 17.80 13.12
C SER A 107 9.41 18.79 12.70
N LYS A 108 9.00 19.85 11.98
CA LYS A 108 9.86 20.97 11.57
C LYS A 108 9.86 22.13 12.57
N THR A 109 8.86 22.19 13.44
CA THR A 109 8.57 23.37 14.27
C THR A 109 8.73 23.10 15.76
N MET A 110 8.65 21.83 16.19
CA MET A 110 8.86 21.44 17.58
C MET A 110 10.33 21.48 17.98
N THR A 111 10.58 21.79 19.25
CA THR A 111 11.91 21.61 19.83
C THR A 111 12.24 20.12 19.96
N GLU A 112 13.53 19.79 20.10
CA GLU A 112 13.97 18.40 20.34
C GLU A 112 13.29 17.79 21.57
N SER A 113 13.21 18.55 22.66
CA SER A 113 12.60 18.10 23.91
C SER A 113 11.10 17.82 23.74
N ASP A 114 10.38 18.68 23.02
CA ASP A 114 8.94 18.49 22.79
C ASP A 114 8.70 17.30 21.88
N ARG A 115 9.51 17.16 20.82
CA ARG A 115 9.44 16.03 19.91
C ARG A 115 9.70 14.70 20.62
N ALA A 116 10.76 14.63 21.43
CA ALA A 116 11.08 13.44 22.21
C ALA A 116 9.99 13.11 23.24
N TRP A 117 9.34 14.12 23.83
CA TRP A 117 8.23 13.91 24.73
C TRP A 117 6.99 13.33 24.01
N VAL A 118 6.62 13.88 22.84
CA VAL A 118 5.52 13.33 22.03
C VAL A 118 5.86 11.92 21.57
N GLU A 119 7.09 11.67 21.11
CA GLU A 119 7.54 10.34 20.70
C GLU A 119 7.45 9.32 21.84
N SER A 120 7.89 9.69 23.04
CA SER A 120 7.74 8.86 24.24
C SER A 120 6.27 8.58 24.55
N THR A 121 5.40 9.58 24.42
CA THR A 121 3.95 9.44 24.64
C THR A 121 3.31 8.49 23.62
N LEU A 122 3.70 8.56 22.34
CA LEU A 122 3.22 7.63 21.32
C LEU A 122 3.74 6.21 21.57
N ASN A 123 5.01 6.04 21.93
CA ASN A 123 5.61 4.72 22.19
C ASN A 123 5.12 4.08 23.49
N ALA A 124 4.63 4.86 24.45
CA ALA A 124 4.00 4.33 25.67
C ALA A 124 2.65 3.63 25.39
N ASN A 125 2.01 3.95 24.26
CA ASN A 125 0.81 3.29 23.81
C ASN A 125 1.17 2.00 23.04
N ALA A 126 1.21 0.87 23.76
CA ALA A 126 1.54 -0.44 23.19
C ALA A 126 0.60 -0.86 22.04
N GLY A 127 -0.68 -0.47 22.10
CA GLY A 127 -1.64 -0.73 21.03
C GLY A 127 -1.28 0.02 19.75
N LEU A 128 -0.90 1.29 19.87
CA LEU A 128 -0.46 2.10 18.74
C LEU A 128 0.84 1.55 18.12
N VAL A 129 1.82 1.18 18.95
CA VAL A 129 3.08 0.58 18.48
C VAL A 129 2.84 -0.74 17.75
N LEU A 130 1.91 -1.58 18.24
CA LEU A 130 1.55 -2.82 17.57
C LEU A 130 0.89 -2.54 16.21
N ALA A 131 -0.10 -1.64 16.17
CA ALA A 131 -0.83 -1.32 14.95
C ALA A 131 0.07 -0.74 13.85
N THR A 132 1.01 0.15 14.20
CA THR A 132 1.96 0.71 13.22
C THR A 132 2.93 -0.35 12.71
N ARG A 133 3.37 -1.28 13.56
CA ARG A 133 4.21 -2.41 13.15
C ARG A 133 3.48 -3.38 12.22
N GLU A 134 2.21 -3.68 12.49
CA GLU A 134 1.39 -4.52 11.63
C GLU A 134 1.16 -3.86 10.26
N PHE A 135 0.89 -2.56 10.25
CA PHE A 135 0.82 -1.78 9.01
C PHE A 135 2.13 -1.86 8.22
N HIS A 136 3.28 -1.64 8.87
CA HIS A 136 4.61 -1.78 8.26
C HIS A 136 4.80 -3.17 7.64
N GLN A 137 4.51 -4.24 8.39
CA GLN A 137 4.67 -5.60 7.90
C GLN A 137 3.82 -5.85 6.66
N GLN A 138 2.57 -5.38 6.65
CA GLN A 138 1.70 -5.52 5.48
C GLN A 138 2.21 -4.73 4.27
N ALA A 139 2.84 -3.57 4.47
CA ALA A 139 3.46 -2.83 3.38
C ALA A 139 4.67 -3.59 2.78
N VAL A 140 5.46 -4.26 3.61
CA VAL A 140 6.57 -5.13 3.14
C VAL A 140 6.03 -6.36 2.40
N ASP A 141 5.02 -7.01 2.95
CA ASP A 141 4.39 -8.19 2.34
C ASP A 141 3.71 -7.82 1.01
N PHE A 142 3.17 -6.61 0.90
CA PHE A 142 2.61 -6.09 -0.35
C PHE A 142 3.69 -6.03 -1.45
N ALA A 143 4.90 -5.54 -1.13
CA ALA A 143 6.01 -5.51 -2.08
C ALA A 143 6.47 -6.92 -2.49
N GLU A 144 6.51 -7.86 -1.55
CA GLU A 144 6.81 -9.27 -1.83
C GLU A 144 5.79 -9.89 -2.80
N GLN A 145 4.49 -9.68 -2.55
CA GLN A 145 3.45 -10.17 -3.47
C GLN A 145 3.47 -9.47 -4.82
N GLY A 146 3.87 -8.20 -4.88
CA GLY A 146 4.08 -7.47 -6.13
C GLY A 146 5.16 -8.13 -7.01
N ALA A 147 6.31 -8.50 -6.43
CA ALA A 147 7.36 -9.23 -7.15
C ALA A 147 6.87 -10.60 -7.65
N ALA A 148 6.19 -11.36 -6.79
CA ALA A 148 5.61 -12.65 -7.16
C ALA A 148 4.55 -12.54 -8.28
N ALA A 149 3.76 -11.46 -8.30
CA ALA A 149 2.73 -11.20 -9.30
C ALA A 149 3.28 -10.95 -10.72
N VAL A 150 4.56 -10.60 -10.84
CA VAL A 150 5.29 -10.45 -12.11
C VAL A 150 6.30 -11.59 -12.35
N GLY A 151 6.28 -12.62 -11.49
CA GLY A 151 7.15 -13.78 -11.61
C GLY A 151 8.59 -13.55 -11.14
N GLU A 152 8.88 -12.44 -10.47
CA GLU A 152 10.18 -12.15 -9.89
C GLU A 152 10.39 -12.88 -8.55
N THR A 153 11.66 -13.17 -8.22
CA THR A 153 12.03 -13.67 -6.89
C THR A 153 12.20 -12.49 -5.94
N PHE A 154 11.65 -12.59 -4.74
CA PHE A 154 11.84 -11.59 -3.69
C PHE A 154 12.90 -12.05 -2.70
N THR A 155 14.06 -11.40 -2.71
CA THR A 155 15.21 -11.76 -1.87
C THR A 155 15.17 -11.08 -0.49
N ASP A 156 16.06 -11.50 0.42
CA ASP A 156 16.21 -10.85 1.73
C ASP A 156 16.68 -9.38 1.61
N ASP A 157 17.51 -9.07 0.60
CA ASP A 157 17.91 -7.70 0.30
C ASP A 157 16.72 -6.86 -0.17
N ASP A 158 15.82 -7.46 -0.97
CA ASP A 158 14.59 -6.80 -1.41
C ASP A 158 13.65 -6.52 -0.24
N ARG A 159 13.53 -7.48 0.68
CA ARG A 159 12.77 -7.32 1.92
C ARG A 159 13.32 -6.17 2.75
N LYS A 160 14.64 -6.06 2.88
CA LYS A 160 15.29 -4.97 3.60
C LYS A 160 15.03 -3.61 2.95
N VAL A 161 15.11 -3.52 1.62
CA VAL A 161 14.80 -2.29 0.89
C VAL A 161 13.32 -1.92 1.05
N ALA A 162 12.42 -2.90 0.94
CA ALA A 162 10.98 -2.67 1.14
C ALA A 162 10.67 -2.20 2.57
N SER A 163 11.32 -2.78 3.57
CA SER A 163 11.19 -2.36 4.98
C SER A 163 11.69 -0.93 5.19
N GLN A 164 12.85 -0.56 4.63
CA GLN A 164 13.35 0.81 4.70
C GLN A 164 12.42 1.83 4.02
N ARG A 165 11.82 1.47 2.89
CA ARG A 165 10.81 2.29 2.22
C ARG A 165 9.55 2.42 3.07
N ALA A 166 9.08 1.33 3.66
CA ALA A 166 7.93 1.36 4.55
C ALA A 166 8.16 2.27 5.77
N ASP A 167 9.37 2.27 6.34
CA ASP A 167 9.74 3.20 7.42
C ASP A 167 9.88 4.66 6.96
N ALA A 168 10.32 4.92 5.72
CA ALA A 168 10.59 6.27 5.22
C ALA A 168 9.38 6.96 4.57
N ASP A 169 8.51 6.20 3.91
CA ASP A 169 7.47 6.74 3.03
C ASP A 169 6.12 6.91 3.76
N PHE A 170 5.87 6.15 4.83
CA PHE A 170 4.62 6.20 5.58
C PHE A 170 4.66 7.17 6.76
N LEU A 171 4.31 8.40 6.43
CA LEU A 171 3.93 9.43 7.39
C LEU A 171 2.42 9.32 7.67
N PHE A 172 2.05 8.80 8.85
CA PHE A 172 0.67 8.40 9.15
C PHE A 172 -0.32 9.57 9.14
N MET A 173 0.02 10.73 9.70
CA MET A 173 -0.89 11.89 9.69
C MET A 173 -1.07 12.43 8.28
N LYS A 174 0.01 12.46 7.49
CA LYS A 174 -0.06 12.78 6.06
C LYS A 174 -0.96 11.82 5.29
N GLU A 175 -0.86 10.50 5.52
CA GLU A 175 -1.72 9.53 4.84
C GLU A 175 -3.19 9.68 5.25
N ILE A 176 -3.47 9.93 6.53
CA ILE A 176 -4.81 10.24 7.03
C ILE A 176 -5.40 11.46 6.30
N ASN A 177 -4.65 12.57 6.23
CA ASN A 177 -5.10 13.76 5.51
C ASN A 177 -5.29 13.50 4.01
N ALA A 178 -4.41 12.71 3.39
CA ALA A 178 -4.54 12.34 1.99
C ALA A 178 -5.80 11.51 1.74
N SER A 179 -6.12 10.55 2.63
CA SER A 179 -7.35 9.76 2.56
C SER A 179 -8.60 10.64 2.68
N VAL A 180 -8.64 11.55 3.65
CA VAL A 180 -9.74 12.53 3.78
C VAL A 180 -9.90 13.36 2.51
N ALA A 181 -8.81 13.85 1.93
CA ALA A 181 -8.85 14.64 0.70
C ALA A 181 -9.41 13.86 -0.49
N ARG A 182 -9.08 12.56 -0.59
CA ARG A 182 -9.60 11.66 -1.63
C ARG A 182 -11.09 11.40 -1.43
N ASN A 183 -11.49 11.04 -0.21
CA ASN A 183 -12.83 10.53 0.10
C ASN A 183 -13.87 11.62 0.27
N ARG A 184 -13.47 12.82 0.72
CA ARG A 184 -14.35 13.98 0.88
C ARG A 184 -15.20 14.24 -0.36
N LYS A 185 -14.58 14.23 -1.54
CA LYS A 185 -15.27 14.54 -2.81
C LYS A 185 -16.39 13.56 -3.11
N PHE A 186 -16.24 12.30 -2.74
CA PHE A 186 -17.26 11.27 -2.97
C PHE A 186 -18.40 11.38 -1.96
N GLU A 187 -18.09 11.72 -0.71
CA GLU A 187 -19.09 11.77 0.35
C GLU A 187 -19.95 13.04 0.33
N GLU A 188 -19.43 14.15 -0.22
CA GLU A 188 -20.18 15.41 -0.40
C GLU A 188 -21.00 15.44 -1.72
N VAL A 189 -21.07 14.34 -2.49
CA VAL A 189 -21.90 14.32 -3.71
C VAL A 189 -23.38 14.31 -3.36
N GLY A 190 -24.09 15.35 -3.82
CA GLY A 190 -25.55 15.45 -3.75
C GLY A 190 -26.10 15.77 -2.36
N GLY A 191 -25.26 16.24 -1.44
CA GLY A 191 -25.67 16.61 -0.08
C GLY A 191 -24.50 16.83 0.88
N HIS A 192 -24.81 16.85 2.18
CA HIS A 192 -23.85 17.02 3.25
C HIS A 192 -24.23 16.20 4.50
N PHE A 193 -23.29 16.04 5.42
CA PHE A 193 -23.55 15.35 6.69
C PHE A 193 -23.73 16.34 7.83
N THR A 194 -24.64 16.02 8.74
CA THR A 194 -24.86 16.75 9.99
C THR A 194 -24.78 15.79 11.18
N ALA A 195 -24.36 16.29 12.33
CA ALA A 195 -24.50 15.60 13.61
C ALA A 195 -25.99 15.53 14.01
N GLN A 196 -26.31 14.77 15.06
CA GLN A 196 -27.70 14.61 15.52
C GLN A 196 -28.36 15.91 15.97
N ASP A 197 -27.56 16.89 16.43
CA ASP A 197 -28.03 18.22 16.82
C ASP A 197 -28.23 19.17 15.62
N GLY A 198 -27.96 18.71 14.40
CA GLY A 198 -28.06 19.48 13.16
C GLY A 198 -26.80 20.27 12.81
N THR A 199 -25.73 20.20 13.61
CA THR A 199 -24.45 20.84 13.30
C THR A 199 -23.83 20.20 12.05
N PRO A 200 -23.45 20.97 11.01
CA PRO A 200 -22.75 20.45 9.84
C PRO A 200 -21.41 19.82 10.22
N LEU A 201 -21.16 18.60 9.75
CA LEU A 201 -19.86 17.95 9.87
C LEU A 201 -18.94 18.47 8.76
N LYS A 202 -17.72 18.88 9.13
CA LYS A 202 -16.72 19.38 8.20
C LYS A 202 -15.64 18.34 7.95
N PHE A 203 -15.38 18.04 6.69
CA PHE A 203 -14.35 17.07 6.28
C PHE A 203 -13.06 17.81 5.92
N ASP A 204 -12.48 18.51 6.89
CA ASP A 204 -11.24 19.25 6.69
C ASP A 204 -10.04 18.39 7.05
N GLN A 205 -8.94 18.57 6.31
CA GLN A 205 -7.66 17.96 6.65
C GLN A 205 -7.15 18.58 7.94
N SER A 206 -7.25 17.86 9.04
CA SER A 206 -6.85 18.35 10.36
C SER A 206 -5.94 17.41 11.14
N ALA A 207 -5.52 16.27 10.55
CA ALA A 207 -4.41 15.53 11.13
C ALA A 207 -3.12 16.35 11.04
N GLY A 208 -2.25 16.26 12.04
CA GLY A 208 -1.03 17.06 12.14
C GLY A 208 -0.85 17.73 13.50
N SER A 209 -1.93 17.94 14.26
CA SER A 209 -1.88 18.30 15.67
C SER A 209 -2.76 17.39 16.50
N ALA A 210 -2.60 17.38 17.82
CA ALA A 210 -3.42 16.53 18.69
C ALA A 210 -4.90 16.92 18.64
N ARG A 211 -5.23 18.21 18.71
CA ARG A 211 -6.62 18.69 18.62
C ARG A 211 -7.23 18.43 17.25
N GLY A 212 -6.50 18.78 16.19
CA GLY A 212 -6.98 18.61 14.83
C GLY A 212 -7.21 17.14 14.49
N THR A 213 -6.28 16.26 14.91
CA THR A 213 -6.41 14.81 14.71
C THR A 213 -7.63 14.28 15.45
N LEU A 214 -7.85 14.63 16.72
CA LEU A 214 -9.03 14.17 17.46
C LEU A 214 -10.35 14.64 16.86
N ALA A 215 -10.43 15.89 16.42
CA ALA A 215 -11.64 16.41 15.76
C ALA A 215 -11.95 15.64 14.47
N LEU A 216 -10.90 15.28 13.70
CA LEU A 216 -11.05 14.46 12.51
C LEU A 216 -11.51 13.04 12.84
N LEU A 217 -10.86 12.40 13.82
CA LEU A 217 -11.19 11.03 14.21
C LEU A 217 -12.61 10.94 14.78
N ASP A 218 -13.09 11.96 15.51
CA ASP A 218 -14.48 11.99 15.94
C ASP A 218 -15.44 12.15 14.76
N THR A 219 -15.10 13.00 13.78
CA THR A 219 -15.90 13.15 12.55
C THR A 219 -15.98 11.82 11.78
N ASP A 220 -14.84 11.16 11.53
CA ASP A 220 -14.79 9.86 10.86
C ASP A 220 -15.57 8.78 11.64
N ARG A 221 -15.51 8.79 12.99
CA ARG A 221 -16.30 7.89 13.83
C ARG A 221 -17.81 8.14 13.71
N GLN A 222 -18.24 9.40 13.66
CA GLN A 222 -19.67 9.74 13.49
C GLN A 222 -20.20 9.25 12.14
N LEU A 223 -19.39 9.34 11.09
CA LEU A 223 -19.72 8.86 9.75
C LEU A 223 -19.74 7.33 9.66
N SER A 224 -18.67 6.68 10.11
CA SER A 224 -18.48 5.22 9.96
C SER A 224 -19.46 4.42 10.82
N SER A 225 -19.89 4.95 11.95
CA SER A 225 -20.94 4.35 12.78
C SER A 225 -22.36 4.50 12.19
N GLY A 226 -22.56 5.44 11.27
CA GLY A 226 -23.87 5.84 10.76
C GLY A 226 -24.67 6.73 11.71
N ALA A 227 -24.00 7.33 12.70
CA ALA A 227 -24.60 8.27 13.63
C ALA A 227 -24.88 9.64 12.99
N ALA A 228 -24.08 10.01 11.98
CA ALA A 228 -24.31 11.20 11.17
C ALA A 228 -25.55 11.06 10.28
N ILE A 229 -26.20 12.19 9.99
CA ILE A 229 -27.38 12.29 9.15
C ILE A 229 -26.96 12.89 7.81
N PHE A 230 -27.20 12.18 6.71
CA PHE A 230 -27.01 12.72 5.37
C PHE A 230 -28.22 13.55 4.97
N VAL A 231 -28.01 14.78 4.54
CA VAL A 231 -29.03 15.70 4.05
C VAL A 231 -28.74 15.95 2.58
N ASP A 232 -29.64 15.50 1.71
CA ASP A 232 -29.46 15.71 0.27
C ASP A 232 -29.77 17.16 -0.17
N ASP A 233 -29.48 17.50 -1.42
CA ASP A 233 -29.69 18.84 -1.98
C ASP A 233 -31.17 19.29 -1.98
N SER A 234 -32.11 18.34 -1.84
CA SER A 234 -33.55 18.62 -1.68
C SER A 234 -33.98 18.81 -0.23
N GLY A 235 -33.06 18.57 0.73
CA GLY A 235 -33.30 18.63 2.16
C GLY A 235 -33.83 17.33 2.77
N GLN A 236 -33.89 16.23 2.03
CA GLN A 236 -34.31 14.93 2.57
C GLN A 236 -33.21 14.34 3.45
N LYS A 237 -33.62 13.74 4.56
CA LYS A 237 -32.71 13.18 5.56
C LYS A 237 -32.62 11.66 5.44
N THR A 238 -31.39 11.15 5.31
CA THR A 238 -31.08 9.72 5.36
C THR A 238 -30.31 9.41 6.63
N TYR A 239 -30.84 8.46 7.41
CA TYR A 239 -30.26 8.00 8.67
C TYR A 239 -29.54 6.66 8.48
N GLY A 240 -28.47 6.43 9.25
CA GLY A 240 -27.75 5.14 9.22
C GLY A 240 -26.86 4.93 7.99
N ARG A 241 -26.73 5.92 7.10
CA ARG A 241 -25.73 5.91 6.02
C ARG A 241 -24.35 5.90 6.66
N ARG A 242 -23.54 4.90 6.32
CA ARG A 242 -22.14 4.81 6.74
C ARG A 242 -21.25 5.35 5.64
N ALA A 243 -20.34 6.23 6.02
CA ALA A 243 -19.31 6.81 5.17
C ALA A 243 -17.96 6.63 5.88
N GLY A 244 -16.89 6.45 5.11
CA GLY A 244 -15.53 6.34 5.65
C GLY A 244 -14.65 7.40 5.02
N LEU A 245 -14.02 8.25 5.84
CA LEU A 245 -13.06 9.23 5.34
C LEU A 245 -11.65 8.67 5.33
N ILE A 246 -11.35 7.75 6.24
CA ILE A 246 -10.01 7.19 6.45
C ILE A 246 -9.93 5.75 5.93
N ASP A 247 -9.05 5.56 4.95
CA ASP A 247 -8.68 4.31 4.31
C ASP A 247 -7.29 4.43 3.66
N VAL A 248 -6.74 3.28 3.25
CA VAL A 248 -5.61 3.26 2.35
C VAL A 248 -6.13 3.35 0.93
N GLY A 249 -5.88 4.49 0.28
CA GLY A 249 -6.20 4.68 -1.13
C GLY A 249 -5.05 4.22 -2.03
N PHE A 250 -5.36 3.92 -3.29
CA PHE A 250 -4.38 3.81 -4.38
C PHE A 250 -3.75 5.19 -4.69
N GLY A 251 -3.11 5.81 -3.70
CA GLY A 251 -2.43 7.09 -3.83
C GLY A 251 -0.93 6.92 -4.14
N ALA A 252 -0.25 8.04 -4.33
CA ALA A 252 1.16 8.11 -4.75
C ALA A 252 2.13 7.28 -3.88
N ALA A 253 1.86 7.07 -2.59
CA ALA A 253 2.71 6.23 -1.73
C ALA A 253 2.64 4.75 -2.13
N PHE A 254 1.44 4.21 -2.39
CA PHE A 254 1.29 2.86 -2.91
C PHE A 254 1.72 2.75 -4.36
N GLU A 255 1.48 3.77 -5.19
CA GLU A 255 2.04 3.82 -6.54
C GLU A 255 3.57 3.83 -6.51
N ASN A 256 4.24 4.51 -5.57
CA ASN A 256 5.69 4.47 -5.47
C ASN A 256 6.22 3.13 -4.93
N ILE A 257 5.48 2.45 -4.05
CA ILE A 257 5.80 1.07 -3.64
C ILE A 257 5.62 0.11 -4.82
N LEU A 258 4.57 0.31 -5.64
CA LEU A 258 4.29 -0.43 -6.86
C LEU A 258 5.32 -0.13 -7.98
N ASN A 259 5.74 1.13 -8.12
CA ASN A 259 6.61 1.61 -9.20
C ASN A 259 8.10 1.60 -8.81
N GLY A 260 8.43 1.34 -7.55
CA GLY A 260 9.79 1.33 -7.02
C GLY A 260 10.68 0.19 -7.55
N ARG A 261 10.10 -0.68 -8.37
CA ARG A 261 10.76 -1.59 -9.32
C ARG A 261 9.86 -1.70 -10.55
N ASN A 262 10.30 -1.15 -11.68
CA ASN A 262 9.81 -1.45 -13.02
C ASN A 262 8.30 -1.25 -13.26
N SER A 263 8.00 -0.15 -13.97
CA SER A 263 6.84 0.05 -14.84
C SER A 263 5.97 -1.19 -15.08
N ILE A 264 4.66 -1.07 -14.85
CA ILE A 264 3.59 -1.99 -15.30
C ILE A 264 3.45 -1.95 -16.85
N GLY A 265 4.53 -1.63 -17.56
CA GLY A 265 4.65 -1.59 -19.00
C GLY A 265 5.67 -2.64 -19.44
N PHE A 266 5.16 -3.66 -20.12
CA PHE A 266 5.86 -4.63 -20.96
C PHE A 266 7.35 -4.31 -21.19
N HIS A 267 8.23 -5.17 -20.67
CA HIS A 267 9.62 -5.18 -21.12
C HIS A 267 9.73 -6.11 -22.32
N GLU A 268 10.10 -5.52 -23.46
CA GLU A 268 10.72 -6.23 -24.57
C GLU A 268 12.09 -6.72 -24.07
N ILE A 269 12.28 -8.03 -24.08
CA ILE A 269 13.58 -8.64 -23.79
C ILE A 269 14.38 -8.53 -25.09
N ALA A 270 15.52 -7.84 -25.01
CA ALA A 270 16.48 -7.68 -26.12
C ALA A 270 17.00 -9.04 -26.64
#